data_AF-A0A662SF26-F1
#
_entry.id   AF-A0A662SF26-F1
#
_cell.length_a   1.000
_cell.length_b   1.000
_cell.length_c   1.000
_cell.angle_alpha   90.00
_cell.angle_beta   90.00
_cell.angle_gamma   90.00
#
_symmetry.space_group_name_H-M   'P 1'
#
loop_
_entity.id
_entity.type
_entity.pdbx_description
1 polymer ?
#
loop_
_entity_poly.entity_id
_entity_poly.type
_entity_poly.pdbx_seq_one_letter_code
_entity_poly.pdbx_strand_id
1 'polypeptide(L)'
;MIVERKGKLDFPLDKGLTYRGVIYIPSTTDRNKKIPANEFNRRINKISRNISETFGGNTVQRMGFGNWIGPGDKLVKERIARIEFFADKDSYLDNDSALGQLVHKLAKQWGQDAISFEFQTGKDPNTLHFVPSKREEFLPMIYNSKRRLRRTI
;
A
#
# COMPACT_ATOMS: atom_id res chain seq x y z
N MET A 1 12.34 32.77 -0.39
CA MET A 1 12.90 33.63 -1.45
C MET A 1 13.23 32.72 -2.61
N ILE A 2 12.46 32.79 -3.70
CA ILE A 2 12.64 31.93 -4.88
C ILE A 2 13.58 32.67 -5.83
N VAL A 3 14.71 32.07 -6.19
CA VAL A 3 15.64 32.60 -7.18
C VAL A 3 15.32 31.94 -8.52
N GLU A 4 14.71 32.68 -9.44
CA GLU A 4 14.58 32.27 -10.84
C GLU A 4 15.96 32.23 -11.49
N ARG A 5 16.35 31.06 -12.02
CA ARG A 5 17.40 30.94 -13.04
C ARG A 5 16.77 30.48 -14.34
N LYS A 6 17.10 31.20 -15.41
CA LYS A 6 16.62 31.02 -16.80
C LYS A 6 16.43 29.54 -17.21
N GLY A 7 15.19 29.19 -17.55
CA GLY A 7 14.92 28.34 -18.72
C GLY A 7 15.01 26.81 -18.58
N LYS A 8 15.14 26.25 -17.38
CA LYS A 8 14.78 24.84 -17.11
C LYS A 8 14.10 24.78 -15.77
N LEU A 9 12.87 24.26 -15.71
CA LEU A 9 12.30 23.80 -14.44
C LEU A 9 13.21 22.67 -13.94
N ASP A 10 14.07 22.94 -12.96
CA ASP A 10 14.73 21.91 -12.17
C ASP A 10 13.64 21.22 -11.31
N PHE A 11 12.87 20.34 -11.94
CA PHE A 11 12.12 19.30 -11.24
C PHE A 11 13.11 18.45 -10.43
N PRO A 12 12.74 18.00 -9.22
CA PRO A 12 13.67 17.82 -8.11
C PRO A 12 14.90 16.94 -8.43
N LEU A 13 16.08 17.49 -8.13
CA LEU A 13 17.44 16.96 -8.39
C LEU A 13 17.91 15.86 -7.38
N ASP A 14 17.01 14.96 -7.01
CA ASP A 14 17.20 13.78 -6.15
C ASP A 14 17.20 13.97 -4.61
N LYS A 15 16.80 12.90 -3.88
CA LYS A 15 16.30 12.80 -2.48
C LYS A 15 14.92 13.41 -2.23
N GLY A 16 13.92 12.99 -3.00
CA GLY A 16 12.50 13.29 -2.74
C GLY A 16 11.72 12.07 -2.24
N LEU A 17 10.44 12.28 -1.90
CA LEU A 17 9.48 11.21 -1.60
C LEU A 17 9.14 10.41 -2.87
N THR A 18 10.10 9.63 -3.33
CA THR A 18 10.10 8.93 -4.64
C THR A 18 9.41 7.58 -4.58
N TYR A 19 9.02 7.13 -3.39
CA TYR A 19 8.27 5.90 -3.16
C TYR A 19 6.83 6.29 -2.82
N ARG A 20 5.89 5.65 -3.51
CA ARG A 20 4.45 5.85 -3.30
C ARG A 20 3.83 4.50 -2.99
N GLY A 21 3.06 4.46 -1.90
CA GLY A 21 2.29 3.29 -1.50
C GLY A 21 0.82 3.62 -1.38
N VAL A 22 -0.04 2.67 -1.75
CA VAL A 22 -1.49 2.80 -1.65
C VAL A 22 -2.09 1.55 -1.07
N ILE A 23 -2.87 1.70 0.00
CA ILE A 23 -3.63 0.60 0.60
C ILE A 23 -5.12 0.80 0.32
N TYR A 24 -5.76 -0.24 -0.20
CA TYR A 24 -7.20 -0.27 -0.42
C TYR A 24 -7.92 -0.88 0.79
N ILE A 25 -8.81 -0.10 1.40
CA ILE A 25 -9.58 -0.49 2.58
C ILE A 25 -11.01 -0.82 2.14
N PRO A 26 -11.43 -2.10 2.21
CA PRO A 26 -12.78 -2.51 1.83
C PRO A 26 -13.80 -2.17 2.91
N SER A 27 -15.04 -1.87 2.49
CA SER A 27 -16.21 -1.73 3.37
C SER A 27 -16.91 -3.07 3.63
N THR A 28 -16.20 -4.18 3.52
CA THR A 28 -16.71 -5.53 3.77
C THR A 28 -15.81 -6.30 4.74
N THR A 29 -16.36 -7.39 5.25
CA THR A 29 -15.69 -8.39 6.10
C THR A 29 -16.12 -9.78 5.63
N ASP A 30 -15.38 -10.82 6.00
CA ASP A 30 -15.68 -12.20 5.60
C ASP A 30 -15.97 -12.31 4.09
N ARG A 31 -15.02 -11.82 3.29
CA ARG A 31 -15.06 -11.66 1.84
C ARG A 31 -16.03 -10.59 1.34
N ASN A 32 -17.33 -10.69 1.64
CA ASN A 32 -18.35 -9.83 1.00
C ASN A 32 -19.43 -9.27 1.94
N LYS A 33 -19.37 -9.53 3.24
CA LYS A 33 -20.37 -9.03 4.19
C LYS A 33 -20.14 -7.55 4.44
N LYS A 34 -21.12 -6.71 4.11
CA LYS A 34 -21.04 -5.26 4.32
C LYS A 34 -20.87 -4.91 5.80
N ILE A 35 -19.97 -3.97 6.10
CA ILE A 35 -19.81 -3.44 7.46
C ILE A 35 -20.55 -2.12 7.65
N PRO A 36 -20.91 -1.76 8.90
CA PRO A 36 -21.45 -0.44 9.23
C PRO A 36 -20.49 0.71 8.88
N ALA A 37 -21.04 1.89 8.57
CA ALA A 37 -20.24 3.06 8.14
C ALA A 37 -19.29 3.57 9.23
N ASN A 38 -19.68 3.51 10.49
CA ASN A 38 -18.83 3.83 11.64
C ASN A 38 -17.62 2.89 11.74
N GLU A 39 -17.82 1.58 11.52
CA GLU A 39 -16.74 0.60 11.49
C GLU A 39 -15.79 0.85 10.32
N PHE A 40 -16.33 1.15 9.13
CA PHE A 40 -15.52 1.51 7.97
C PHE A 40 -14.66 2.74 8.23
N ASN A 41 -15.23 3.80 8.80
CA ASN A 41 -14.48 4.99 9.21
C ASN A 41 -13.44 4.69 10.29
N ARG A 42 -13.75 3.82 11.25
CA ARG A 42 -12.79 3.37 12.26
C ARG A 42 -11.59 2.67 11.63
N ARG A 43 -11.81 1.80 10.64
CA ARG A 43 -10.72 1.14 9.88
C ARG A 43 -9.85 2.17 9.16
N ILE A 44 -10.47 3.11 8.43
CA ILE A 44 -9.76 4.17 7.70
C ILE A 44 -8.88 4.98 8.67
N ASN A 45 -9.45 5.46 9.78
CA ASN A 45 -8.73 6.29 10.75
C ASN A 45 -7.59 5.53 11.42
N LYS A 46 -7.80 4.25 11.74
CA LYS A 46 -6.75 3.40 12.32
C LYS A 46 -5.56 3.25 11.37
N ILE A 47 -5.82 2.96 10.10
CA ILE A 47 -4.74 2.78 9.11
C ILE A 47 -4.08 4.12 8.78
N SER A 48 -4.86 5.18 8.62
CA SER A 48 -4.31 6.52 8.40
C SER A 48 -3.39 6.93 9.56
N ARG A 49 -3.78 6.68 10.82
CA ARG A 49 -2.88 6.92 11.96
C ARG A 49 -1.58 6.14 11.85
N ASN A 50 -1.64 4.81 11.66
CA ASN A 50 -0.45 3.98 11.55
C ASN A 50 0.48 4.45 10.42
N ILE A 51 -0.08 4.72 9.24
CA ILE A 51 0.71 5.14 8.07
C ILE A 51 1.32 6.53 8.29
N SER A 52 0.59 7.47 8.91
CA SER A 52 1.16 8.77 9.28
C SER A 52 2.26 8.67 10.31
N GLU A 53 2.12 7.80 11.31
CA GLU A 53 3.15 7.55 12.33
C GLU A 53 4.41 6.92 11.72
N THR A 54 4.27 6.10 10.68
CA THR A 54 5.40 5.46 9.98
C THR A 54 6.08 6.35 8.95
N PHE A 55 5.32 7.04 8.10
CA PHE A 55 5.85 7.74 6.91
C PHE A 55 5.69 9.26 6.97
N GLY A 56 5.26 9.81 8.12
CA GLY A 56 5.13 11.26 8.33
C GLY A 56 3.86 11.87 7.72
N GLY A 57 3.03 11.09 7.02
CA GLY A 57 1.74 11.56 6.51
C GLY A 57 1.06 10.58 5.55
N ASN A 58 -0.21 10.85 5.25
CA ASN A 58 -0.95 10.19 4.18
C ASN A 58 -2.06 11.09 3.66
N THR A 59 -2.57 10.75 2.47
CA THR A 59 -3.81 11.28 1.92
C THR A 59 -4.84 10.16 1.89
N VAL A 60 -6.02 10.44 2.44
CA VAL A 60 -7.18 9.54 2.35
C VAL A 60 -8.07 10.00 1.22
N GLN A 61 -8.26 9.15 0.22
CA GLN A 61 -9.25 9.32 -0.83
C GLN A 61 -10.37 8.31 -0.62
N ARG A 62 -11.55 8.78 -0.22
CA ARG A 62 -12.75 7.94 -0.19
C ARG A 62 -13.23 7.75 -1.62
N MET A 63 -12.87 6.62 -2.24
CA MET A 63 -13.31 6.29 -3.58
C MET A 63 -14.78 5.84 -3.58
N GLY A 64 -15.33 5.66 -4.79
CA GLY A 64 -16.66 5.10 -5.04
C GLY A 64 -16.73 3.60 -4.70
N PHE A 65 -17.06 2.78 -5.70
CA PHE A 65 -17.27 1.34 -5.50
C PHE A 65 -16.20 0.51 -6.21
N GLY A 66 -15.66 -0.50 -5.52
CA GLY A 66 -15.00 -1.63 -6.16
C GLY A 66 -16.02 -2.69 -6.56
N ASN A 67 -15.79 -3.35 -7.69
CA ASN A 67 -16.61 -4.44 -8.18
C ASN A 67 -15.73 -5.66 -8.45
N TRP A 68 -16.14 -6.83 -8.00
CA TRP A 68 -15.45 -8.09 -8.25
C TRP A 68 -16.41 -9.27 -8.19
N ILE A 69 -15.99 -10.43 -8.70
CA ILE A 69 -16.79 -11.65 -8.71
C ILE A 69 -16.52 -12.45 -7.43
N GLY A 70 -17.55 -12.53 -6.58
CA GLY A 70 -17.49 -13.23 -5.30
C GLY A 70 -17.89 -14.70 -5.38
N PRO A 71 -17.92 -15.40 -4.22
CA PRO A 71 -18.35 -16.78 -4.14
C PRO A 71 -19.74 -16.99 -4.76
N GLY A 72 -19.86 -18.02 -5.60
CA GLY A 72 -21.10 -18.32 -6.32
C GLY A 72 -21.37 -17.41 -7.53
N ASP A 73 -20.32 -16.83 -8.11
CA ASP A 73 -20.34 -16.03 -9.34
C ASP A 73 -21.22 -14.75 -9.25
N LYS A 74 -21.34 -14.21 -8.04
CA LYS A 74 -22.13 -13.00 -7.79
C LYS A 74 -21.26 -11.77 -7.86
N LEU A 75 -21.72 -10.76 -8.59
CA LEU A 75 -21.10 -9.42 -8.60
C LEU A 75 -21.21 -8.81 -7.20
N VAL A 76 -20.06 -8.65 -6.54
CA VAL A 76 -19.95 -7.93 -5.27
C VAL A 76 -19.59 -6.49 -5.57
N LYS A 77 -20.38 -5.57 -5.03
CA LYS A 77 -20.14 -4.13 -5.10
C LYS A 77 -19.93 -3.58 -3.70
N GLU A 78 -18.75 -3.03 -3.43
CA GLU A 78 -18.37 -2.53 -2.11
C GLU A 78 -17.76 -1.15 -2.17
N ARG A 79 -17.88 -0.35 -1.10
CA ARG A 79 -17.15 0.91 -1.01
C ARG A 79 -15.70 0.62 -0.67
N ILE A 80 -14.80 1.37 -1.27
CA ILE A 80 -13.37 1.23 -0.99
C ILE A 80 -12.79 2.61 -0.66
N ALA A 81 -11.98 2.67 0.38
CA ALA A 81 -11.16 3.85 0.68
C ALA A 81 -9.72 3.56 0.26
N ARG A 82 -9.07 4.58 -0.30
CA ARG A 82 -7.69 4.54 -0.74
C ARG A 82 -6.86 5.38 0.21
N ILE A 83 -5.88 4.76 0.87
CA ILE A 83 -4.94 5.45 1.76
C ILE A 83 -3.60 5.49 1.04
N GLU A 84 -3.19 6.67 0.62
CA GLU A 84 -1.97 6.93 -0.14
C GLU A 84 -0.92 7.60 0.74
N PHE A 85 0.31 7.15 0.67
CA PHE A 85 1.45 7.79 1.31
C PHE A 85 2.62 7.89 0.35
N PHE A 86 3.50 8.81 0.68
CA PHE A 86 4.76 9.01 0.00
C PHE A 86 5.89 8.87 1.03
N ALA A 87 6.98 8.23 0.63
CA ALA A 87 8.15 8.01 1.47
C ALA A 87 9.40 8.26 0.64
N ASP A 88 10.49 8.65 1.30
CA ASP A 88 11.81 8.47 0.72
C ASP A 88 12.18 6.97 0.73
N LYS A 89 13.24 6.65 0.00
CA LYS A 89 13.69 5.27 -0.16
C LYS A 89 14.07 4.61 1.16
N ASP A 90 14.81 5.31 2.02
CA ASP A 90 15.35 4.73 3.23
C ASP A 90 14.23 4.48 4.23
N SER A 91 13.33 5.46 4.42
CA SER A 91 12.12 5.32 5.24
C SER A 91 11.22 4.17 4.77
N TYR A 92 11.04 3.98 3.45
CA TYR A 92 10.28 2.84 2.95
C TYR A 92 10.95 1.51 3.25
N LEU A 93 12.25 1.38 2.94
CA LEU A 93 13.00 0.13 3.13
C LEU A 93 13.09 -0.28 4.60
N ASP A 94 13.21 0.68 5.52
CA ASP A 94 13.24 0.40 6.96
C ASP A 94 11.89 -0.12 7.49
N ASN A 95 10.79 0.14 6.77
CA ASN A 95 9.43 -0.17 7.21
C ASN A 95 8.68 -1.16 6.31
N ASP A 96 9.28 -1.66 5.22
CA ASP A 96 8.61 -2.46 4.20
C ASP A 96 8.01 -3.77 4.78
N SER A 97 8.76 -4.43 5.64
CA SER A 97 8.38 -5.65 6.33
C SER A 97 7.25 -5.38 7.32
N ALA A 98 7.35 -4.30 8.10
CA ALA A 98 6.31 -3.90 9.05
C ALA A 98 4.99 -3.53 8.34
N LEU A 99 5.09 -2.84 7.19
CA LEU A 99 3.96 -2.53 6.33
C LEU A 99 3.31 -3.79 5.76
N GLY A 100 4.12 -4.73 5.25
CA GLY A 100 3.64 -6.02 4.75
C GLY A 100 2.91 -6.82 5.83
N GLN A 101 3.48 -6.88 7.04
CA GLN A 101 2.85 -7.53 8.20
C GLN A 101 1.55 -6.84 8.63
N LEU A 102 1.52 -5.49 8.62
CA LEU A 102 0.30 -4.73 8.89
C LEU A 102 -0.79 -5.13 7.91
N VAL A 103 -0.55 -5.03 6.60
CA VAL A 103 -1.55 -5.34 5.57
C VAL A 103 -2.02 -6.80 5.66
N HIS A 104 -1.11 -7.74 5.88
CA HIS A 104 -1.45 -9.15 6.08
C HIS A 104 -2.33 -9.38 7.32
N LYS A 105 -2.01 -8.72 8.45
CA LYS A 105 -2.82 -8.78 9.68
C LYS A 105 -4.21 -8.22 9.45
N LEU A 106 -4.36 -7.14 8.68
CA LEU A 106 -5.66 -6.57 8.33
C LEU A 106 -6.49 -7.54 7.49
N ALA A 107 -5.88 -8.16 6.47
CA ALA A 107 -6.55 -9.16 5.64
C ALA A 107 -7.14 -10.29 6.50
N LYS A 108 -6.33 -10.86 7.41
CA LYS A 108 -6.78 -11.88 8.37
C LYS A 108 -7.87 -11.36 9.31
N GLN A 109 -7.66 -10.20 9.95
CA GLN A 109 -8.58 -9.64 10.91
C GLN A 109 -9.96 -9.33 10.31
N TRP A 110 -10.00 -8.93 9.04
CA TRP A 110 -11.24 -8.59 8.34
C TRP A 110 -11.83 -9.77 7.55
N GLY A 111 -11.25 -10.98 7.67
CA GLY A 111 -11.72 -12.15 6.94
C GLY A 111 -11.68 -11.97 5.42
N GLN A 112 -10.73 -11.18 4.92
CA GLN A 112 -10.54 -10.94 3.50
C GLN A 112 -9.57 -11.98 2.92
N ASP A 113 -9.77 -12.42 1.68
CA ASP A 113 -8.82 -13.34 1.04
C ASP A 113 -7.51 -12.61 0.70
N ALA A 114 -7.58 -11.31 0.39
CA ALA A 114 -6.42 -10.44 0.21
C ALA A 114 -6.76 -8.96 0.47
N ILE A 115 -5.73 -8.13 0.65
CA ILE A 115 -5.83 -6.67 0.56
C ILE A 115 -4.95 -6.19 -0.59
N SER A 116 -5.48 -5.32 -1.44
CA SER A 116 -4.75 -4.73 -2.56
C SER A 116 -3.82 -3.63 -2.09
N PHE A 117 -2.59 -3.64 -2.60
CA PHE A 117 -1.56 -2.65 -2.33
C PHE A 117 -0.90 -2.20 -3.64
N GLU A 118 -0.95 -0.92 -3.99
CA GLU A 118 -0.11 -0.39 -5.08
C GLU A 118 1.20 0.13 -4.54
N PHE A 119 2.22 -0.05 -5.34
CA PHE A 119 3.55 0.44 -5.08
C PHE A 119 4.15 1.04 -6.36
N GLN A 120 4.75 2.21 -6.20
CA GLN A 120 5.45 2.90 -7.27
C GLN A 120 6.78 3.42 -6.74
N THR A 121 7.82 3.27 -7.55
CA THR A 121 9.13 3.87 -7.30
C THR A 121 9.53 4.74 -8.47
N GLY A 122 10.60 5.52 -8.32
CA GLY A 122 11.20 6.25 -9.44
C GLY A 122 11.70 5.36 -10.58
N LYS A 123 11.88 4.04 -10.36
CA LYS A 123 12.34 3.09 -11.39
C LYS A 123 11.22 2.30 -12.03
N ASP A 124 10.22 1.93 -11.23
CA ASP A 124 9.06 1.12 -11.66
C ASP A 124 7.78 1.92 -11.39
N PRO A 125 7.18 2.52 -12.44
CA PRO A 125 6.15 3.53 -12.26
C PRO A 125 4.82 2.97 -11.76
N ASN A 126 4.53 1.67 -11.85
CA ASN A 126 3.29 1.09 -11.30
C ASN A 126 3.43 -0.42 -11.08
N THR A 127 3.34 -0.86 -9.82
CA THR A 127 3.18 -2.29 -9.46
C THR A 127 1.98 -2.46 -8.55
N LEU A 128 1.08 -3.39 -8.88
CA LEU A 128 -0.04 -3.78 -8.02
C LEU A 128 0.27 -5.13 -7.38
N HIS A 129 0.22 -5.17 -6.05
CA HIS A 129 0.43 -6.36 -5.25
C HIS A 129 -0.86 -6.79 -4.56
N PHE A 130 -1.13 -8.09 -4.57
CA PHE A 130 -2.17 -8.71 -3.74
C PHE A 130 -1.50 -9.35 -2.54
N VAL A 131 -1.88 -8.93 -1.33
CA VAL A 131 -1.35 -9.50 -0.08
C VAL A 131 -2.36 -10.51 0.47
N PRO A 132 -2.14 -11.83 0.30
CA PRO A 132 -3.10 -12.84 0.71
C PRO A 132 -3.17 -12.98 2.23
N SER A 133 -4.35 -13.31 2.75
CA SER A 133 -4.54 -13.62 4.18
C SER A 133 -4.03 -15.00 4.57
N LYS A 134 -3.93 -15.93 3.62
CA LYS A 134 -3.26 -17.23 3.80
C LYS A 134 -1.88 -17.19 3.14
N ARG A 135 -0.86 -17.09 3.97
CA ARG A 135 0.56 -17.31 3.61
C ARG A 135 1.16 -18.17 4.72
N GLU A 136 1.91 -19.21 4.36
CA GLU A 136 2.55 -20.09 5.34
C GLU A 136 3.57 -19.31 6.18
N GLU A 137 4.37 -18.42 5.58
CA GLU A 137 5.20 -17.43 6.27
C GLU A 137 5.32 -16.16 5.41
N PHE A 138 5.23 -14.98 6.03
CA PHE A 138 5.67 -13.74 5.38
C PHE A 138 7.18 -13.63 5.57
N LEU A 139 7.95 -14.30 4.71
CA LEU A 139 9.39 -14.11 4.68
C LEU A 139 9.66 -12.73 4.07
N PRO A 140 10.23 -11.77 4.84
CA PRO A 140 10.73 -10.55 4.23
C PRO A 140 11.77 -10.99 3.19
N MET A 141 11.54 -10.66 1.92
CA MET A 141 12.60 -10.77 0.93
C MET A 141 13.64 -9.73 1.33
N ILE A 142 14.63 -10.15 2.14
CA ILE A 142 15.82 -9.35 2.41
C ILE A 142 16.46 -9.09 1.06
N TYR A 143 16.27 -7.89 0.51
CA TYR A 143 16.92 -7.46 -0.72
C TYR A 143 18.40 -7.23 -0.41
N ASN A 144 19.15 -8.32 -0.31
CA ASN A 144 20.59 -8.29 -0.20
C ASN A 144 21.15 -7.92 -1.58
N SER A 145 21.39 -6.62 -1.79
CA SER A 145 21.96 -6.02 -3.00
C SER A 145 23.36 -6.53 -3.40
N LYS A 146 23.87 -7.61 -2.79
CA LYS A 146 25.22 -8.16 -3.00
C LYS A 146 25.29 -9.59 -3.54
N ARG A 147 24.17 -10.27 -3.87
CA ARG A 147 24.24 -11.58 -4.55
C ARG A 147 23.96 -11.48 -6.05
N ARG A 148 24.84 -10.76 -6.74
CA ARG A 148 25.12 -10.98 -8.15
C ARG A 148 26.62 -10.90 -8.32
N LEU A 149 27.29 -12.06 -8.20
CA LEU A 149 28.59 -12.42 -8.81
C LEU A 149 29.20 -13.59 -8.05
N ARG A 150 29.09 -14.78 -8.66
CA ARG A 150 30.08 -15.87 -8.76
C ARG A 150 29.30 -17.06 -9.36
N ARG A 151 29.22 -17.07 -10.69
CA ARG A 151 30.06 -17.89 -11.59
C ARG A 151 29.69 -19.37 -11.51
N THR A 152 28.92 -19.79 -12.51
CA THR A 152 29.21 -21.00 -13.30
C THR A 152 30.72 -21.15 -13.45
N ILE A 153 31.29 -22.20 -12.86
CA ILE A 153 32.02 -23.30 -13.52
C ILE A 153 31.81 -24.52 -12.61
#